data_AF-A0A842NXE9-F1
#
_entry.id   AF-A0A842NXE9-F1
#
_cell.length_a   1.000
_cell.length_b   1.000
_cell.length_c   1.000
_cell.angle_alpha   90.00
_cell.angle_beta   90.00
_cell.angle_gamma   90.00
#
_symmetry.space_group_name_H-M   'P 1'
#
loop_
_entity.id
_entity.type
_entity.pdbx_description
1 polymer ?
#
loop_
_entity_poly.entity_id
_entity_poly.type
_entity_poly.pdbx_seq_one_letter_code
_entity_poly.pdbx_strand_id
1 'polypeptide(L)'
;MAGIPGIFIFVIGLAITIYSRIVYMQTPEPWLNIFFYLGIIFIFWGIVKMILSPSKRQKDVQTFQEEKQNTKKATICPRCNARNFHYARFCMMCGYRFQ
;
A
#
# COMPACT_ATOMS: atom_id res chain seq x y z
N MET A 1 4.33 -10.11 -1.95
CA MET A 1 5.26 -9.22 -1.24
C MET A 1 5.29 -9.67 0.21
N ALA A 2 6.29 -10.45 0.62
CA ALA A 2 6.43 -10.87 2.01
C ALA A 2 6.82 -9.64 2.83
N GLY A 3 5.83 -8.98 3.43
CA GLY A 3 6.07 -7.88 4.34
C GLY A 3 6.86 -8.42 5.52
N ILE A 4 8.10 -7.97 5.67
CA ILE A 4 8.89 -8.28 6.86
C ILE A 4 8.07 -7.78 8.05
N PRO A 5 7.57 -8.67 8.92
CA PRO A 5 6.69 -8.25 10.01
C PRO A 5 7.51 -7.31 10.89
N GLY A 6 6.97 -6.14 11.22
CA GLY A 6 7.68 -5.12 12.01
C GLY A 6 8.26 -5.64 13.33
N ILE A 7 7.75 -6.78 13.80
CA ILE A 7 8.27 -7.59 14.91
C ILE A 7 9.76 -7.95 14.73
N PHE A 8 10.20 -8.28 13.51
CA PHE A 8 11.60 -8.64 13.25
C PHE A 8 12.56 -7.48 13.55
N ILE A 9 12.18 -6.26 13.17
CA ILE A 9 12.97 -5.05 13.43
C ILE A 9 13.01 -4.76 14.93
N PHE A 10 11.90 -4.96 15.63
CA PHE A 10 11.82 -4.79 17.07
C PHE A 10 12.73 -5.78 17.82
N VAL A 11 12.73 -7.05 17.43
CA VAL A 11 13.58 -8.09 18.01
C VAL A 11 15.06 -7.81 17.78
N ILE A 12 15.43 -7.38 16.56
CA ILE A 12 16.81 -7.01 16.23
C ILE A 12 17.25 -5.78 17.06
N GLY A 13 16.41 -4.76 17.19
CA GLY A 13 16.72 -3.57 17.99
C GLY A 13 16.91 -3.86 19.49
N LEU A 14 16.08 -4.76 20.03
CA LEU A 14 16.17 -5.20 21.42
C LEU A 14 17.48 -5.99 21.65
N ALA A 15 17.84 -6.88 20.74
CA ALA A 15 19.10 -7.63 20.81
C ALA A 15 20.32 -6.70 20.78
N ILE A 16 20.33 -5.69 19.90
CA ILE A 16 21.42 -4.71 19.81
C ILE A 16 21.54 -3.87 21.10
N THR A 17 20.42 -3.48 21.69
CA THR A 17 20.41 -2.69 22.94
C THR A 17 20.95 -3.49 24.11
N ILE A 18 20.56 -4.77 24.23
CA ILE A 18 21.12 -5.68 25.25
C ILE A 18 22.62 -5.87 25.03
N TYR A 19 23.04 -6.16 23.80
CA TYR A 19 24.45 -6.38 23.47
C TYR A 19 25.30 -5.14 23.76
N SER A 20 24.84 -3.96 23.35
CA SER A 20 25.51 -2.69 23.63
C SER A 20 25.70 -2.45 25.13
N ARG A 21 24.72 -2.81 25.96
CA ARG A 21 24.82 -2.64 27.42
C ARG A 21 25.85 -3.59 28.04
N ILE A 22 25.94 -4.82 27.54
CA ILE A 22 26.90 -5.82 28.02
C ILE A 22 28.32 -5.39 27.65
N VAL A 23 28.54 -4.96 26.40
CA VAL A 23 29.87 -4.52 25.95
C VAL A 23 30.31 -3.22 26.64
N TYR A 24 29.39 -2.29 26.89
CA TYR A 24 29.68 -1.02 27.59
C TYR A 24 30.24 -1.25 29.00
N MET A 25 29.81 -2.29 29.71
CA MET A 25 30.32 -2.63 31.04
C MET A 25 31.77 -3.14 31.00
N GLN A 26 32.25 -3.61 29.84
CA GLN A 26 33.52 -4.32 29.74
C GLN A 26 34.65 -3.50 29.09
N THR A 27 34.34 -2.47 28.29
CA THR A 27 35.35 -1.62 27.65
C THR A 27 34.86 -0.17 27.48
N PRO A 28 35.41 0.82 28.21
CA PRO A 28 35.10 2.24 28.03
C PRO A 28 35.88 2.82 26.84
N GLU A 29 35.65 2.28 25.64
CA GLU A 29 36.29 2.78 24.42
C GLU A 29 35.40 3.82 23.73
N PRO A 30 35.89 5.04 23.46
CA PRO A 30 35.11 6.14 22.89
C PRO A 30 34.54 5.80 21.50
N TRP A 31 35.13 4.83 20.82
CA TRP A 31 34.72 4.37 19.50
C TRP A 31 33.36 3.65 19.51
N LEU A 32 32.99 2.99 20.61
CA LEU A 32 31.71 2.27 20.73
C LEU A 32 30.52 3.24 20.79
N ASN A 33 30.69 4.40 21.43
CA ASN A 33 29.67 5.44 21.50
C ASN A 33 29.33 5.98 20.11
N ILE A 34 30.33 6.10 19.23
CA ILE A 34 30.14 6.56 17.84
C ILE A 34 29.24 5.59 17.07
N PHE A 35 29.48 4.29 17.19
CA PHE A 35 28.62 3.27 16.56
C PHE A 35 27.20 3.27 17.13
N PHE A 36 27.04 3.49 18.44
CA PHE A 36 25.73 3.59 19.09
C PHE A 36 24.91 4.76 18.53
N TYR A 37 25.50 5.96 18.43
CA TYR A 37 24.82 7.12 17.86
C TYR A 37 24.50 6.96 16.37
N LEU A 38 25.41 6.37 15.58
CA LEU A 38 25.14 6.02 14.18
C LEU A 38 23.94 5.07 14.04
N GLY A 39 23.84 4.08 14.93
CA GLY A 39 22.71 3.17 15.01
C GLY A 39 21.39 3.88 15.31
N ILE A 40 21.38 4.78 16.31
CA ILE A 40 20.18 5.56 16.67
C ILE A 40 19.73 6.45 15.51
N ILE A 41 20.66 7.11 14.80
CA ILE A 41 20.33 7.96 13.65
C ILE A 41 19.67 7.13 12.54
N PHE A 42 20.19 5.94 12.25
CA PHE A 42 19.58 5.02 11.27
C PHE A 42 18.18 4.55 11.68
N ILE A 43 17.99 4.21 12.96
CA ILE A 43 16.69 3.81 13.51
C ILE A 43 15.69 4.96 13.40
N PHE A 44 16.10 6.17 13.79
CA PHE A 44 15.25 7.37 13.73
C PHE A 44 14.84 7.67 12.29
N TRP A 45 15.78 7.66 11.34
CA TRP A 45 15.49 7.85 9.92
C TRP A 45 14.52 6.80 9.37
N GLY A 46 14.68 5.54 9.79
CA GLY A 46 13.77 4.44 9.44
C GLY A 46 12.35 4.65 9.95
N ILE A 47 12.20 5.02 11.22
CA ILE A 47 10.90 5.30 11.86
C ILE A 47 10.21 6.51 11.23
N VAL A 48 10.96 7.59 11.01
CA VAL A 48 10.45 8.82 10.37
C VAL A 48 9.90 8.51 8.98
N LYS A 49 10.65 7.76 8.16
CA LYS A 49 10.19 7.34 6.83
C LYS A 49 8.98 6.40 6.88
N MET A 50 8.86 5.58 7.92
CA MET A 50 7.73 4.67 8.12
C MET A 50 6.44 5.42 8.52
N ILE A 51 6.55 6.43 9.38
CA ILE A 51 5.43 7.27 9.82
C ILE A 51 4.99 8.24 8.72
N LEU A 52 5.95 8.81 7.98
CA LEU A 52 5.67 9.76 6.89
C LEU A 52 5.32 9.07 5.56
N SER A 53 5.37 7.74 5.47
CA SER A 53 5.00 7.05 4.23
C SER A 53 3.48 7.16 4.00
N PRO A 54 3.00 7.96 3.03
CA PRO A 54 1.58 8.00 2.72
C PRO A 54 1.14 6.63 2.21
N SER A 55 0.10 6.10 2.84
CA SER A 55 -0.55 4.85 2.44
C SER A 55 -1.07 4.98 1.01
N LYS A 56 -0.44 4.29 0.05
CA LYS A 56 -0.84 4.26 -1.38
C LYS A 56 -2.17 3.56 -1.66
N ARG A 57 -3.02 3.36 -0.64
CA ARG A 57 -4.29 2.61 -0.71
C ARG A 57 -5.43 3.32 -1.44
N GLN A 58 -5.21 4.56 -1.86
CA GLN A 58 -6.29 5.42 -2.39
C GLN A 58 -6.51 5.28 -3.89
N LYS A 59 -5.55 4.73 -4.66
CA LYS A 59 -5.70 4.60 -6.12
C LYS A 59 -6.71 3.53 -6.53
N ASP A 60 -6.83 2.43 -5.79
CA ASP A 60 -7.73 1.34 -6.16
C ASP A 60 -9.22 1.68 -5.94
N VAL A 61 -9.55 2.59 -5.02
CA VAL A 61 -10.96 2.90 -4.70
C VAL A 61 -11.63 3.79 -5.76
N GLN A 62 -10.86 4.67 -6.42
CA GLN A 62 -11.41 5.60 -7.41
C GLN A 62 -11.81 4.88 -8.71
N THR A 63 -11.05 3.88 -9.15
CA THR A 63 -11.34 3.13 -10.38
C THR A 63 -12.64 2.30 -10.26
N PHE A 64 -12.95 1.76 -9.09
CA PHE A 64 -14.20 1.00 -8.87
C PHE A 64 -15.47 1.87 -8.84
N GLN A 65 -15.37 3.15 -8.44
CA GLN A 65 -16.55 4.02 -8.36
C GLN A 65 -17.01 4.52 -9.74
N GLU A 66 -16.10 4.77 -10.67
CA GLU A 66 -16.43 5.20 -12.04
C GLU A 66 -17.12 4.07 -12.86
N GLU A 67 -16.74 2.81 -12.63
CA GLU A 67 -17.36 1.65 -13.27
C GLU A 67 -18.81 1.43 -12.79
N LYS A 68 -19.06 1.66 -11.49
CA LYS A 68 -20.39 1.51 -10.89
C LYS A 68 -21.38 2.62 -11.30
N GLN A 69 -20.88 3.79 -11.70
CA GLN A 69 -21.73 4.89 -12.16
C GLN A 69 -22.06 4.75 -13.66
N ASN A 70 -21.16 4.18 -14.48
CA ASN A 70 -21.41 3.90 -15.90
C ASN A 70 -22.39 2.75 -16.14
N THR A 71 -22.50 1.79 -15.21
CA THR A 71 -23.43 0.65 -15.32
C THR A 71 -24.91 1.02 -15.12
N LYS A 72 -25.22 2.21 -14.58
CA LYS A 72 -26.62 2.65 -14.36
C LYS A 72 -27.29 3.28 -15.57
N LYS A 73 -26.53 3.66 -16.61
CA LYS A 73 -27.12 4.13 -17.86
C LYS A 73 -27.55 2.91 -18.67
N ALA A 74 -28.85 2.79 -18.93
CA ALA A 74 -29.41 1.79 -19.82
C ALA A 74 -29.80 2.47 -21.14
N THR A 75 -29.52 1.83 -22.27
CA THR A 75 -29.98 2.25 -23.59
C THR A 75 -31.11 1.34 -24.06
N ILE A 76 -32.11 1.89 -24.74
CA ILE A 76 -33.26 1.14 -25.26
C ILE A 76 -33.01 0.84 -26.74
N CYS A 77 -33.18 -0.41 -27.14
CA CYS A 77 -33.03 -0.80 -28.54
C CYS A 77 -34.16 -0.22 -29.40
N PRO A 78 -33.87 0.55 -30.47
CA PRO A 78 -34.92 1.10 -31.33
C PRO A 78 -35.63 0.02 -32.18
N ARG A 79 -35.05 -1.17 -32.33
CA ARG A 79 -35.59 -2.25 -33.16
C ARG A 79 -36.52 -3.21 -32.42
N CYS A 80 -36.19 -3.56 -31.18
CA CYS A 80 -36.94 -4.55 -30.39
C CYS A 80 -37.39 -4.04 -29.02
N ASN A 81 -37.11 -2.76 -28.71
CA ASN A 81 -37.41 -2.12 -27.44
C ASN A 81 -36.77 -2.76 -26.19
N ALA A 82 -35.81 -3.67 -26.37
CA ALA A 82 -35.10 -4.30 -25.27
C ALA A 82 -34.18 -3.32 -24.53
N ARG A 83 -34.11 -3.48 -23.21
CA ARG A 83 -33.21 -2.72 -22.34
C ARG A 83 -31.79 -3.30 -22.40
N ASN A 84 -30.82 -2.48 -22.76
CA ASN A 84 -29.41 -2.87 -22.90
C ASN A 84 -28.51 -1.96 -22.06
N PHE A 85 -27.28 -2.40 -21.77
CA PHE A 85 -26.28 -1.55 -21.12
C PHE A 85 -25.89 -0.40 -22.04
N HIS A 86 -25.63 0.80 -21.49
CA HIS A 86 -25.25 1.97 -22.29
C HIS A 86 -23.94 1.79 -23.06
N TYR A 87 -23.04 0.92 -22.61
CA TYR A 87 -21.80 0.56 -23.33
C TYR A 87 -21.95 -0.62 -24.30
N ALA A 88 -23.15 -1.21 -24.42
CA ALA A 88 -23.37 -2.34 -25.31
C ALA A 88 -23.26 -1.88 -26.77
N ARG A 89 -22.33 -2.47 -27.53
CA ARG A 89 -22.20 -2.22 -28.98
C ARG A 89 -23.33 -2.84 -29.80
N PHE A 90 -23.96 -3.88 -29.25
CA PHE A 90 -25.03 -4.64 -29.90
C PHE A 90 -26.16 -4.93 -28.91
N CYS A 91 -27.38 -5.04 -29.43
CA CYS A 91 -28.54 -5.46 -28.67
C CYS A 91 -28.48 -6.95 -28.35
N MET A 92 -28.58 -7.31 -27.08
CA MET A 92 -28.57 -8.71 -26.62
C MET A 92 -29.78 -9.54 -27.08
N MET A 93 -30.87 -8.87 -27.49
CA MET A 93 -32.11 -9.54 -27.90
C MET A 93 -32.23 -9.70 -29.43
N CYS A 94 -31.77 -8.73 -30.22
CA CYS A 94 -32.01 -8.73 -31.67
C CYS A 94 -30.76 -8.47 -32.54
N GLY A 95 -29.58 -8.31 -31.93
CA GLY A 95 -28.33 -8.08 -32.65
C GLY A 95 -28.19 -6.70 -33.30
N TYR A 96 -29.12 -5.77 -33.08
CA TYR A 96 -29.02 -4.39 -33.58
C TYR A 96 -27.75 -3.70 -33.06
N ARG A 97 -26.98 -3.06 -33.94
CA ARG A 97 -25.73 -2.35 -33.59
C ARG A 97 -26.03 -0.90 -33.15
N PHE A 98 -25.56 -0.51 -31.97
CA PHE A 98 -25.81 0.83 -31.40
C PHE A 98 -24.87 1.95 -31.91
N GLN A 99 -23.91 1.59 -32.77
CA GLN A 99 -22.81 2.40 -33.35
C GLN A 99 -21.65 2.64 -32.38
#